data_AF-A0ABD1Q8W5-F1
#
_entry.id   AF-A0ABD1Q8W5-F1
#
_cell.length_a   1.000
_cell.length_b   1.000
_cell.length_c   1.000
_cell.angle_alpha   90.00
_cell.angle_beta   90.00
_cell.angle_gamma   90.00
#
_symmetry.space_group_name_H-M   'P 1'
#
loop_
_entity.id
_entity.type
_entity.pdbx_description
1 polymer ?
#
loop_
_entity_poly.entity_id
_entity_poly.type
_entity_poly.pdbx_seq_one_letter_code
_entity_poly.pdbx_strand_id
1 'polypeptide(L)'
;MDYFSGIQFAPTVAMNPSDFLLDFANGVSTRDSREDQTSIKRTLVCAYKANLAQSVKAELELDVNFREGTEDKNVKKWPTSWWEQFSVLFRRGLKERKHESFSGLKIVEILAVTVITGLLWWQSDISHLQDQVGLLYFYSEFWGFVPFFNAVFTFPQERMMLEKELSSSMYRLSSYFTARTLGDLPMELILPTTFFSITYWMAGLKPRPGNFFSGLFINLFNVLVSQGLGLALGAVIMDQESAITLGTVIMMLFLLGSGYFVQHVPKFISWIKYISISQYVYKLLLGSQYKPGETYPCGTNETCLVEDFPSIKTLGLDGQAISLVALAIMLVVYRLIAYLALMRIGVIGK
;
A
#
# COMPACT_ATOMS: atom_id res chain seq x y z
N MET A 1 -16.96 33.32 -38.03
CA MET A 1 -16.71 34.77 -37.83
C MET A 1 -17.86 35.62 -38.33
N ASP A 2 -18.60 35.18 -39.37
CA ASP A 2 -19.73 35.93 -39.96
C ASP A 2 -20.85 36.29 -38.98
N TYR A 3 -21.14 35.42 -38.01
CA TYR A 3 -22.09 35.72 -36.94
C TYR A 3 -21.63 36.89 -36.07
N PHE A 4 -20.35 36.92 -35.67
CA PHE A 4 -19.80 37.96 -34.81
C PHE A 4 -19.59 39.27 -35.56
N SER A 5 -19.20 39.23 -36.84
CA SER A 5 -19.15 40.43 -37.69
C SER A 5 -20.56 41.01 -37.93
N GLY A 6 -21.59 40.16 -38.02
CA GLY A 6 -23.00 40.58 -38.08
C GLY A 6 -23.50 41.31 -36.83
N ILE A 7 -22.83 41.13 -35.68
CA ILE A 7 -23.11 41.83 -34.42
C ILE A 7 -22.11 42.98 -34.20
N GLN A 8 -21.39 43.39 -35.25
CA GLN A 8 -20.39 44.47 -35.27
C GLN A 8 -19.12 44.18 -34.45
N PHE A 9 -18.84 42.92 -34.15
CA PHE A 9 -17.62 42.48 -33.47
C PHE A 9 -16.72 41.73 -34.45
N ALA A 10 -15.85 42.49 -35.12
CA ALA A 10 -14.84 41.96 -36.02
C ALA A 10 -13.43 42.38 -35.55
N PRO A 11 -12.42 41.51 -35.71
CA PRO A 11 -11.05 41.87 -35.38
C PRO A 11 -10.58 43.02 -36.28
N THR A 12 -10.07 44.08 -35.66
CA THR A 12 -9.55 45.27 -36.36
C THR A 12 -8.13 45.05 -36.91
N VAL A 13 -7.43 44.04 -36.40
CA VAL A 13 -6.08 43.63 -36.78
C VAL A 13 -6.11 42.13 -37.12
N ALA A 14 -5.24 41.69 -38.04
CA ALA A 14 -5.06 40.28 -38.30
C ALA A 14 -4.62 39.56 -37.02
N MET A 15 -5.51 38.74 -36.46
CA MET A 15 -5.31 37.99 -35.22
C MET A 15 -5.90 36.59 -35.38
N ASN A 16 -5.40 35.65 -34.58
CA ASN A 16 -5.99 34.32 -34.46
C ASN A 16 -7.47 34.45 -34.05
N PRO A 17 -8.43 33.95 -34.85
CA PRO A 17 -9.85 34.07 -34.56
C PRO A 17 -10.24 33.45 -33.21
N SER A 18 -9.60 32.35 -32.81
CA SER A 18 -9.90 31.67 -31.55
C SER A 18 -9.49 32.50 -30.34
N ASP A 19 -8.32 33.13 -30.40
CA ASP A 19 -7.82 34.00 -29.32
C ASP A 19 -8.67 35.26 -29.22
N PHE A 20 -9.04 35.87 -30.36
CA PHE A 20 -9.94 37.03 -30.39
C PHE A 20 -11.30 36.70 -29.74
N LEU A 21 -11.88 35.53 -30.02
CA LEU A 21 -13.15 35.11 -29.43
C LEU A 21 -13.02 34.81 -27.93
N LEU A 22 -11.88 34.29 -27.47
CA LEU A 22 -11.61 34.05 -26.04
C LEU A 22 -11.46 35.37 -25.27
N ASP A 23 -10.70 36.32 -25.81
CA ASP A 23 -10.54 37.66 -25.24
C ASP A 23 -11.89 38.38 -25.17
N PHE A 24 -12.66 38.29 -26.26
CA PHE A 24 -13.98 38.89 -26.37
C PHE A 24 -15.01 38.24 -25.42
N ALA A 25 -14.99 36.91 -25.25
CA ALA A 25 -15.82 36.20 -24.28
C ALA A 25 -15.45 36.56 -22.82
N ASN A 26 -14.17 36.84 -22.57
CA ASN A 26 -13.68 37.34 -21.29
C ASN A 26 -14.01 38.82 -21.06
N GLY A 27 -14.52 39.52 -22.09
CA GLY A 27 -14.85 40.94 -22.06
C GLY A 27 -13.61 41.83 -22.21
N VAL A 28 -12.47 41.27 -22.60
CA VAL A 28 -11.25 42.02 -22.91
C VAL A 28 -11.44 42.65 -24.28
N SER A 29 -11.58 43.98 -24.29
CA SER A 29 -11.50 44.77 -25.51
C SER A 29 -10.19 45.54 -25.49
N THR A 30 -9.70 45.95 -26.66
CA THR A 30 -8.48 46.75 -26.81
C THR A 30 -8.56 48.14 -26.14
N ARG A 31 -9.68 48.48 -25.49
CA ARG A 31 -9.89 49.70 -24.70
C ARG A 31 -10.18 49.33 -23.24
N ASP A 32 -9.21 49.62 -22.37
CA ASP A 32 -9.12 49.24 -20.96
C ASP A 32 -10.10 49.98 -20.01
N SER A 33 -11.41 49.74 -20.12
CA SER A 33 -12.35 50.17 -19.07
C SER A 33 -13.13 48.98 -18.48
N ARG A 34 -13.16 48.88 -17.14
CA ARG A 34 -13.88 47.80 -16.42
C ARG A 34 -15.40 47.88 -16.62
N GLU A 35 -15.94 49.07 -16.90
CA GLU A 35 -17.37 49.28 -17.19
C GLU A 35 -17.76 48.69 -18.55
N ASP A 36 -16.86 48.73 -19.53
CA ASP A 36 -17.09 48.16 -20.87
C ASP A 36 -17.15 46.63 -20.87
N GLN A 37 -16.40 45.95 -20.00
CA GLN A 37 -16.36 44.49 -19.95
C GLN A 37 -17.73 43.87 -19.63
N THR A 38 -18.45 44.47 -18.68
CA THR A 38 -19.77 43.98 -18.25
C THR A 38 -20.84 44.30 -19.29
N SER A 39 -20.71 45.44 -19.96
CA SER A 39 -21.59 45.85 -21.07
C SER A 39 -21.45 44.90 -22.27
N ILE A 40 -20.23 44.60 -22.69
CA ILE A 40 -19.94 43.68 -23.81
C ILE A 40 -20.50 42.29 -23.54
N LYS A 41 -20.28 41.74 -22.34
CA LYS A 41 -20.85 40.43 -21.94
C LYS A 41 -22.37 40.41 -22.00
N ARG A 42 -23.04 41.48 -21.55
CA ARG A 42 -24.51 41.59 -21.64
C ARG A 42 -24.99 41.65 -23.08
N THR A 43 -24.34 42.45 -23.92
CA THR A 43 -24.67 42.55 -25.36
C THR A 43 -24.53 41.19 -26.05
N LEU A 44 -23.47 40.44 -25.76
CA LEU A 44 -23.27 39.09 -26.31
C LEU A 44 -24.35 38.10 -25.88
N VAL A 45 -24.71 38.09 -24.60
CA VAL A 45 -25.77 37.24 -24.08
C VAL A 45 -27.12 37.60 -24.70
N CYS A 46 -27.42 38.90 -24.85
CA CYS A 46 -28.64 39.37 -25.51
C CYS A 46 -28.69 38.97 -26.99
N ALA A 47 -27.58 39.15 -27.73
CA ALA A 47 -27.50 38.77 -29.14
C ALA A 47 -27.66 37.25 -29.34
N TYR A 48 -27.03 36.43 -28.48
CA TYR A 48 -27.22 34.98 -28.49
C TYR A 48 -28.67 34.58 -28.22
N LYS A 49 -29.30 35.18 -27.19
CA LYS A 49 -30.70 34.92 -26.84
C LYS A 49 -31.66 35.29 -27.97
N ALA A 50 -31.41 36.38 -28.67
CA ALA A 50 -32.26 36.85 -29.76
C ALA A 50 -32.10 36.01 -31.04
N ASN A 51 -30.86 35.64 -31.39
CA ASN A 51 -30.56 35.12 -32.73
C ASN A 51 -30.32 33.61 -32.81
N LEU A 52 -29.85 32.96 -31.72
CA LEU A 52 -29.39 31.57 -31.75
C LEU A 52 -30.04 30.66 -30.70
N ALA A 53 -30.57 31.21 -29.61
CA ALA A 53 -31.07 30.37 -28.52
C ALA A 53 -32.23 29.46 -28.93
N GLN A 54 -33.14 29.92 -29.78
CA GLN A 54 -34.29 29.11 -30.22
C GLN A 54 -33.88 27.98 -31.17
N SER A 55 -32.95 28.23 -32.10
CA SER A 55 -32.46 27.20 -33.03
C SER A 55 -31.64 26.14 -32.31
N VAL A 56 -30.73 26.54 -31.41
CA VAL A 56 -29.92 25.61 -30.60
C VAL A 56 -30.82 24.77 -29.68
N LYS A 57 -31.86 25.39 -29.09
CA LYS A 57 -32.82 24.66 -28.26
C LYS A 57 -33.62 23.63 -29.07
N ALA A 58 -34.05 23.97 -30.28
CA ALA A 58 -34.74 23.02 -31.16
C ALA A 58 -33.83 21.86 -31.58
N GLU A 59 -32.55 22.12 -31.84
CA GLU A 59 -31.55 21.10 -32.19
C GLU A 59 -31.26 20.16 -31.00
N LEU A 60 -31.18 20.71 -29.77
CA LEU A 60 -31.04 19.93 -28.55
C LEU A 60 -32.27 19.06 -28.26
N GLU A 61 -33.49 19.58 -28.45
CA GLU A 61 -34.73 18.82 -28.25
C GLU A 61 -34.85 17.65 -29.26
N LEU A 62 -34.38 17.86 -30.50
CA LEU A 62 -34.28 16.79 -31.49
C LEU A 62 -33.27 15.69 -31.07
N ASP A 63 -32.09 16.08 -30.55
CA ASP A 63 -31.08 15.11 -30.09
C ASP A 63 -31.54 14.34 -28.83
N VAL A 64 -32.27 14.99 -27.91
CA VAL A 64 -32.86 14.33 -26.73
C VAL A 64 -33.93 13.32 -27.14
N ASN A 65 -34.85 13.69 -28.04
CA ASN A 65 -35.88 12.77 -28.53
C ASN A 65 -35.26 11.57 -29.30
N PHE A 66 -34.15 11.79 -30.00
CA PHE A 66 -33.39 10.71 -30.65
C PHE A 66 -32.72 9.77 -29.62
N ARG A 67 -32.17 10.32 -28.53
CA ARG A 67 -31.58 9.54 -27.44
C ARG A 67 -32.61 8.78 -26.60
N GLU A 68 -33.81 9.32 -26.40
CA GLU A 68 -34.91 8.61 -25.72
C GLU A 68 -35.39 7.38 -26.50
N GLY A 69 -35.39 7.43 -27.83
CA GLY A 69 -35.66 6.27 -28.69
C GLY A 69 -34.54 5.22 -28.72
N THR A 70 -33.35 5.60 -28.25
CA THR A 70 -32.12 4.78 -28.24
C THR A 70 -31.56 4.66 -26.83
N GLU A 71 -32.42 4.63 -25.80
CA GLU A 71 -31.99 4.42 -24.42
C GLU A 71 -31.41 3.01 -24.26
N ASP A 72 -30.11 2.90 -24.54
CA ASP A 72 -29.27 1.86 -24.00
C ASP A 72 -29.14 2.14 -22.49
N LYS A 73 -30.19 1.78 -21.72
CA LYS A 73 -30.26 1.92 -20.24
C LYS A 73 -29.12 1.21 -19.51
N ASN A 74 -28.24 0.55 -20.24
CA ASN A 74 -27.07 -0.17 -19.78
C ASN A 74 -25.80 0.29 -20.51
N VAL A 75 -25.53 1.59 -20.62
CA VAL A 75 -24.13 2.03 -20.80
C VAL A 75 -23.36 1.56 -19.57
N LYS A 76 -22.84 0.32 -19.63
CA LYS A 76 -22.04 -0.26 -18.57
C LYS A 76 -20.89 0.70 -18.33
N LYS A 77 -20.74 1.16 -17.08
CA LYS A 77 -19.66 2.08 -16.66
C LYS A 77 -18.27 1.60 -17.13
N TRP A 78 -18.11 0.29 -17.35
CA TRP A 78 -16.95 -0.29 -18.00
C TRP A 78 -17.35 -1.23 -19.14
N PRO A 79 -16.73 -1.11 -20.33
CA PRO A 79 -16.97 -2.00 -21.46
C PRO A 79 -16.27 -3.36 -21.32
N THR A 80 -15.22 -3.46 -20.49
CA THR A 80 -14.40 -4.67 -20.29
C THR A 80 -14.82 -5.48 -19.06
N SER A 81 -14.54 -6.79 -19.09
CA SER A 81 -14.79 -7.69 -17.96
C SER A 81 -13.78 -7.47 -16.82
N TRP A 82 -14.14 -7.91 -15.62
CA TRP A 82 -13.25 -7.80 -14.44
C TRP A 82 -11.95 -8.57 -14.61
N TRP A 83 -11.99 -9.75 -15.24
CA TRP A 83 -10.82 -10.60 -15.46
C TRP A 83 -9.86 -10.04 -16.49
N GLU A 84 -10.36 -9.40 -17.55
CA GLU A 84 -9.52 -8.70 -18.53
C GLU A 84 -8.79 -7.52 -17.87
N GLN A 85 -9.52 -6.71 -17.08
CA GLN A 85 -8.93 -5.62 -16.31
C GLN A 85 -7.86 -6.14 -15.33
N PHE A 86 -8.18 -7.19 -14.58
CA PHE A 86 -7.25 -7.82 -13.64
C PHE A 86 -5.98 -8.34 -14.33
N SER A 87 -6.12 -9.09 -15.44
CA SER A 87 -4.99 -9.68 -16.16
C SER A 87 -4.03 -8.61 -16.71
N VAL A 88 -4.58 -7.55 -17.32
CA VAL A 88 -3.77 -6.45 -17.86
C VAL A 88 -3.05 -5.72 -16.74
N LEU A 89 -3.74 -5.41 -15.64
CA LEU A 89 -3.15 -4.73 -14.47
C LEU A 89 -2.11 -5.60 -13.77
N PHE A 90 -2.35 -6.91 -13.65
CA PHE A 90 -1.43 -7.86 -13.06
C PHE A 90 -0.14 -7.97 -13.90
N ARG A 91 -0.27 -8.08 -15.22
CA ARG A 91 0.88 -8.10 -16.14
C ARG A 91 1.68 -6.79 -16.10
N ARG A 92 0.98 -5.65 -16.03
CA ARG A 92 1.59 -4.33 -15.86
C ARG A 92 2.38 -4.26 -14.56
N GLY A 93 1.74 -4.60 -13.44
CA GLY A 93 2.34 -4.58 -12.11
C GLY A 93 3.54 -5.50 -12.00
N LEU A 94 3.45 -6.73 -12.53
CA LEU A 94 4.57 -7.67 -12.51
C LEU A 94 5.78 -7.15 -13.31
N LYS A 95 5.53 -6.49 -14.45
CA LYS A 95 6.61 -5.91 -15.28
C LYS A 95 7.30 -4.75 -14.59
N GLU A 96 6.52 -3.87 -13.95
CA GLU A 96 7.00 -2.72 -13.19
C GLU A 96 7.80 -3.18 -11.96
N ARG A 97 7.22 -4.06 -11.15
CA ARG A 97 7.84 -4.57 -9.92
C ARG A 97 9.06 -5.42 -10.18
N LYS A 98 9.11 -6.18 -11.28
CA LYS A 98 10.34 -6.91 -11.64
C LYS A 98 11.54 -5.97 -11.76
N HIS A 99 11.36 -4.78 -12.34
CA HIS A 99 12.45 -3.82 -12.49
C HIS A 99 12.85 -3.20 -11.15
N GLU A 100 11.87 -2.90 -10.30
CA GLU A 100 12.07 -2.26 -9.00
C GLU A 100 12.64 -3.24 -7.94
N SER A 101 12.09 -4.45 -7.85
CA SER A 101 12.46 -5.47 -6.86
C SER A 101 13.80 -6.13 -7.15
N PHE A 102 14.16 -6.32 -8.43
CA PHE A 102 15.48 -6.83 -8.83
C PHE A 102 16.49 -5.71 -9.13
N SER A 103 16.27 -4.51 -8.58
CA SER A 103 17.31 -3.48 -8.58
C SER A 103 18.57 -4.04 -7.92
N GLY A 104 19.71 -3.95 -8.62
CA GLY A 104 20.98 -4.49 -8.13
C GLY A 104 21.35 -3.98 -6.74
N LEU A 105 20.96 -2.74 -6.41
CA LEU A 105 21.18 -2.15 -5.08
C LEU A 105 20.42 -2.90 -3.97
N LYS A 106 19.14 -3.22 -4.17
CA LYS A 106 18.34 -3.97 -3.16
C LYS A 106 18.88 -5.38 -2.94
N ILE A 107 19.32 -6.04 -4.02
CA ILE A 107 19.89 -7.38 -3.93
C ILE A 107 21.22 -7.34 -3.17
N VAL A 108 22.10 -6.39 -3.49
CA VAL A 108 23.40 -6.22 -2.81
C VAL A 108 23.21 -5.87 -1.34
N GLU A 109 22.28 -4.97 -1.02
CA GLU A 109 21.92 -4.60 0.35
C GLU A 109 21.48 -5.83 1.16
N ILE A 110 20.50 -6.59 0.66
CA ILE A 110 19.99 -7.77 1.35
C ILE A 110 21.06 -8.85 1.46
N LEU A 111 21.89 -9.05 0.44
CA LEU A 111 22.99 -10.00 0.48
C LEU A 111 24.04 -9.60 1.53
N ALA A 112 24.38 -8.31 1.61
CA ALA A 112 25.29 -7.80 2.64
C ALA A 112 24.72 -8.04 4.05
N VAL A 113 23.45 -7.70 4.28
CA VAL A 113 22.78 -7.93 5.57
C VAL A 113 22.69 -9.43 5.87
N THR A 114 22.44 -10.28 4.87
CA THR A 114 22.42 -11.75 5.01
C THR A 114 23.76 -12.27 5.50
N VAL A 115 24.86 -11.86 4.86
CA VAL A 115 26.22 -12.30 5.22
C VAL A 115 26.60 -11.80 6.60
N ILE A 116 26.37 -10.52 6.90
CA ILE A 116 26.66 -9.94 8.22
C ILE A 116 25.88 -10.68 9.32
N THR A 117 24.58 -10.89 9.13
CA THR A 117 23.74 -11.61 10.09
C THR A 117 24.22 -13.05 10.28
N GLY A 118 24.51 -13.76 9.18
CA GLY A 118 25.01 -15.13 9.25
C GLY A 118 26.37 -15.26 9.94
N LEU A 119 27.24 -14.25 9.80
CA LEU A 119 28.54 -14.21 10.48
C LEU A 119 28.41 -13.87 11.97
N LEU A 120 27.53 -12.93 12.32
CA LEU A 120 27.31 -12.53 13.73
C LEU A 120 26.74 -13.67 14.58
N TRP A 121 25.88 -14.51 14.01
CA TRP A 121 25.27 -15.66 14.70
C TRP A 121 25.90 -17.00 14.32
N TRP A 122 27.14 -16.99 13.80
CA TRP A 122 27.79 -18.19 13.28
C TRP A 122 27.81 -19.33 14.31
N GLN A 123 27.17 -20.45 13.97
CA GLN A 123 27.09 -21.66 14.82
C GLN A 123 26.73 -21.35 16.28
N SER A 124 25.66 -20.59 16.49
CA SER A 124 25.11 -20.32 17.81
C SER A 124 24.59 -21.62 18.43
N ASP A 125 25.40 -22.24 19.29
CA ASP A 125 25.05 -23.46 20.01
C ASP A 125 23.92 -23.21 21.02
N ILE A 126 23.20 -24.24 21.43
CA ILE A 126 22.10 -24.14 22.41
C ILE A 126 22.57 -23.62 23.77
N SER A 127 23.87 -23.75 24.04
CA SER A 127 24.57 -23.16 25.18
C SER A 127 24.46 -21.62 25.21
N HIS A 128 24.32 -21.00 24.06
CA HIS A 128 24.10 -19.56 23.88
C HIS A 128 22.64 -19.27 23.50
N LEU A 129 21.69 -19.78 24.29
CA LEU A 129 20.25 -19.61 24.03
C LEU A 129 19.83 -18.16 23.80
N GLN A 130 20.45 -17.20 24.50
CA GLN A 130 20.19 -15.78 24.31
C GLN A 130 20.46 -15.31 22.87
N ASP A 131 21.51 -15.82 22.23
CA ASP A 131 21.87 -15.44 20.87
C ASP A 131 20.87 -16.01 19.88
N GLN A 132 20.46 -17.28 20.02
CA GLN A 132 19.43 -17.88 19.18
C GLN A 132 18.07 -17.16 19.31
N VAL A 133 17.68 -16.84 20.55
CA VAL A 133 16.46 -16.07 20.83
C VAL A 133 16.54 -14.67 20.21
N GLY A 134 17.71 -14.02 20.30
CA GLY A 134 17.99 -12.74 19.65
C GLY A 134 17.92 -12.81 18.11
N LEU A 135 18.39 -13.89 17.49
CA LEU A 135 18.28 -14.10 16.05
C LEU A 135 16.83 -14.25 15.58
N LEU A 136 16.03 -15.05 16.30
CA LEU A 136 14.60 -15.22 15.99
C LEU A 136 13.84 -13.91 16.15
N TYR A 137 14.21 -13.11 17.15
CA TYR A 137 13.68 -11.77 17.32
C TYR A 137 14.07 -10.86 16.14
N PHE A 138 15.35 -10.87 15.75
CA PHE A 138 15.85 -10.11 14.60
C PHE A 138 15.12 -10.47 13.30
N TYR A 139 14.83 -11.75 13.05
CA TYR A 139 14.00 -12.17 11.91
C TYR A 139 12.61 -11.54 11.94
N SER A 140 11.95 -11.53 13.11
CA SER A 140 10.61 -10.95 13.24
C SER A 140 10.59 -9.46 12.92
N GLU A 141 11.59 -8.70 13.39
CA GLU A 141 11.63 -7.25 13.23
C GLU A 141 12.15 -6.84 11.85
N PHE A 142 13.23 -7.47 11.37
CA PHE A 142 13.79 -7.13 10.06
C PHE A 142 12.78 -7.38 8.93
N TRP A 143 12.15 -8.57 8.91
CA TRP A 143 11.11 -8.91 7.94
C TRP A 143 9.71 -8.38 8.30
N GLY A 144 9.57 -7.69 9.43
CA GLY A 144 8.42 -6.82 9.70
C GLY A 144 8.61 -5.42 9.12
N PHE A 145 9.78 -4.83 9.32
CA PHE A 145 10.07 -3.42 8.99
C PHE A 145 10.25 -3.20 7.50
N VAL A 146 11.05 -4.04 6.84
CA VAL A 146 11.36 -3.88 5.41
C VAL A 146 10.11 -3.87 4.52
N PRO A 147 9.22 -4.88 4.58
CA PRO A 147 8.00 -4.86 3.76
C PRO A 147 7.00 -3.79 4.20
N PHE A 148 6.93 -3.47 5.51
CA PHE A 148 6.09 -2.39 6.00
C PHE A 148 6.45 -1.06 5.33
N PHE A 149 7.71 -0.61 5.41
CA PHE A 149 8.11 0.68 4.85
C PHE A 149 8.02 0.71 3.32
N ASN A 150 8.36 -0.39 2.64
CA ASN A 150 8.16 -0.48 1.19
C ASN A 150 6.67 -0.32 0.80
N ALA A 151 5.77 -0.87 1.59
CA ALA A 151 4.33 -0.79 1.35
C ALA A 151 3.72 0.58 1.70
N VAL A 152 4.19 1.24 2.76
CA VAL A 152 3.70 2.58 3.18
C VAL A 152 3.79 3.61 2.05
N PHE A 153 4.84 3.53 1.23
CA PHE A 153 5.07 4.48 0.13
C PHE A 153 4.24 4.24 -1.12
N THR A 154 3.70 3.02 -1.28
CA THR A 154 3.07 2.59 -2.53
C THR A 154 1.93 3.52 -2.94
N PHE A 155 0.92 3.70 -2.08
CA PHE A 155 -0.27 4.47 -2.47
C PHE A 155 -0.06 5.98 -2.50
N PRO A 156 0.69 6.61 -1.57
CA PRO A 156 1.02 8.03 -1.69
C PRO A 156 1.73 8.37 -3.00
N GLN A 157 2.65 7.52 -3.47
CA GLN A 157 3.36 7.74 -4.74
C GLN A 157 2.47 7.50 -5.97
N GLU A 158 1.61 6.49 -5.92
CA GLU A 158 0.71 6.14 -7.04
C GLU A 158 -0.58 6.97 -7.07
N ARG A 159 -0.81 7.83 -6.07
CA ARG A 159 -2.06 8.58 -5.88
C ARG A 159 -2.49 9.36 -7.12
N MET A 160 -1.61 10.19 -7.68
CA MET A 160 -1.96 11.04 -8.84
C MET A 160 -2.34 10.20 -10.07
N MET A 161 -1.65 9.08 -10.28
CA MET A 161 -1.96 8.15 -11.36
C MET A 161 -3.30 7.48 -11.12
N LEU A 162 -3.54 6.98 -9.91
CA LEU A 162 -4.77 6.29 -9.54
C LEU A 162 -6.01 7.21 -9.65
N GLU A 163 -5.93 8.45 -9.18
CA GLU A 163 -6.99 9.45 -9.30
C GLU A 163 -7.35 9.72 -10.77
N LYS A 164 -6.34 9.83 -11.65
CA LYS A 164 -6.54 10.05 -13.09
C LYS A 164 -7.17 8.83 -13.79
N GLU A 165 -6.70 7.63 -13.49
CA GLU A 165 -7.21 6.39 -14.10
C GLU A 165 -8.64 6.07 -13.63
N LEU A 166 -8.95 6.33 -12.35
CA LEU A 166 -10.28 6.12 -11.79
C LEU A 166 -11.31 7.17 -12.24
N SER A 167 -10.92 8.45 -12.35
CA SER A 167 -11.81 9.51 -12.86
C SER A 167 -12.20 9.28 -14.32
N SER A 168 -11.27 8.73 -15.11
CA SER A 168 -11.52 8.30 -16.50
C SER A 168 -12.27 6.97 -16.60
N SER A 169 -12.64 6.35 -15.47
CA SER A 169 -13.28 5.03 -15.40
C SER A 169 -12.58 3.95 -16.25
N MET A 170 -11.23 3.94 -16.30
CA MET A 170 -10.49 2.97 -17.10
C MET A 170 -10.64 1.53 -16.60
N TYR A 171 -10.72 1.33 -15.29
CA TYR A 171 -10.89 0.01 -14.66
C TYR A 171 -11.60 0.11 -13.30
N ARG A 172 -11.98 -1.04 -12.74
CA ARG A 172 -12.56 -1.15 -11.40
C ARG A 172 -11.46 -1.11 -10.33
N LEU A 173 -11.71 -0.42 -9.23
CA LEU A 173 -10.74 -0.39 -8.12
C LEU A 173 -10.47 -1.79 -7.53
N SER A 174 -11.46 -2.67 -7.52
CA SER A 174 -11.28 -4.06 -7.05
C SER A 174 -10.33 -4.88 -7.92
N SER A 175 -10.36 -4.70 -9.25
CA SER A 175 -9.41 -5.40 -10.15
C SER A 175 -8.00 -4.86 -9.95
N TYR A 176 -7.82 -3.56 -9.75
CA TYR A 176 -6.51 -2.97 -9.43
C TYR A 176 -5.96 -3.46 -8.10
N PHE A 177 -6.75 -3.39 -7.01
CA PHE A 177 -6.28 -3.78 -5.68
C PHE A 177 -5.89 -5.28 -5.62
N THR A 178 -6.68 -6.14 -6.28
CA THR A 178 -6.40 -7.58 -6.35
C THR A 178 -5.18 -7.86 -7.22
N ALA A 179 -5.07 -7.20 -8.38
CA ALA A 179 -3.91 -7.35 -9.27
C ALA A 179 -2.61 -6.90 -8.59
N ARG A 180 -2.64 -5.81 -7.83
CA ARG A 180 -1.49 -5.33 -7.06
C ARG A 180 -1.11 -6.31 -5.96
N THR A 181 -2.08 -6.72 -5.14
CA THR A 181 -1.84 -7.65 -4.03
C THR A 181 -1.23 -8.96 -4.51
N LEU A 182 -1.74 -9.52 -5.61
CA LEU A 182 -1.20 -10.77 -6.17
C LEU A 182 0.11 -10.56 -6.94
N GLY A 183 0.29 -9.41 -7.60
CA GLY A 183 1.49 -9.08 -8.38
C GLY A 183 2.72 -8.89 -7.52
N ASP A 184 2.54 -8.40 -6.29
CA ASP A 184 3.64 -8.15 -5.34
C ASP A 184 4.13 -9.45 -4.66
N LEU A 185 3.29 -10.48 -4.53
CA LEU A 185 3.60 -11.73 -3.81
C LEU A 185 4.90 -12.41 -4.27
N PRO A 186 5.13 -12.70 -5.56
CA PRO A 186 6.32 -13.46 -5.96
C PRO A 186 7.60 -12.71 -5.65
N MET A 187 7.61 -11.39 -5.87
CA MET A 187 8.81 -10.57 -5.73
C MET A 187 9.16 -10.33 -4.27
N GLU A 188 8.15 -10.15 -3.42
CA GLU A 188 8.35 -9.90 -1.98
C GLU A 188 8.74 -11.16 -1.20
N LEU A 189 8.44 -12.37 -1.70
CA LEU A 189 8.71 -13.62 -0.99
C LEU A 189 10.08 -14.24 -1.32
N ILE A 190 10.66 -13.97 -2.50
CA ILE A 190 11.95 -14.54 -2.92
C ILE A 190 13.11 -14.08 -2.02
N LEU A 191 13.17 -12.79 -1.72
CA LEU A 191 14.26 -12.20 -0.93
C LEU A 191 14.26 -12.71 0.54
N PRO A 192 13.13 -12.70 1.28
CA PRO A 192 13.06 -13.29 2.61
C PRO A 192 13.35 -14.78 2.62
N THR A 193 12.90 -15.52 1.60
CA THR A 193 13.20 -16.96 1.51
C THR A 193 14.69 -17.20 1.39
N THR A 194 15.39 -16.41 0.57
CA THR A 194 16.84 -16.53 0.36
C THR A 194 17.61 -16.15 1.62
N PHE A 195 17.27 -15.00 2.23
CA PHE A 195 17.86 -14.51 3.47
C PHE A 195 17.69 -15.53 4.62
N PHE A 196 16.46 -16.00 4.85
CA PHE A 196 16.16 -16.92 5.93
C PHE A 196 16.86 -18.25 5.72
N SER A 197 16.85 -18.78 4.49
CA SER A 197 17.54 -20.04 4.19
C SER A 197 19.03 -19.96 4.51
N ILE A 198 19.73 -18.92 4.04
CA ILE A 198 21.18 -18.78 4.27
C ILE A 198 21.49 -18.62 5.76
N THR A 199 20.83 -17.67 6.42
CA THR A 199 21.10 -17.35 7.83
C THR A 199 20.71 -18.49 8.78
N TYR A 200 19.65 -19.25 8.47
CA TYR A 200 19.23 -20.40 9.28
C TYR A 200 20.32 -21.47 9.39
N TRP A 201 20.94 -21.81 8.26
CA TRP A 201 22.00 -22.82 8.21
C TRP A 201 23.32 -22.28 8.77
N MET A 202 23.67 -21.01 8.51
CA MET A 202 24.85 -20.38 9.11
C MET A 202 24.77 -20.29 10.63
N ALA A 203 23.57 -20.00 11.15
CA ALA A 203 23.34 -19.87 12.58
C ALA A 203 23.37 -21.21 13.35
N GLY A 204 23.27 -22.34 12.65
CA GLY A 204 23.23 -23.66 13.29
C GLY A 204 21.91 -23.93 14.04
N LEU A 205 20.80 -23.34 13.59
CA LEU A 205 19.46 -23.64 14.14
C LEU A 205 19.10 -25.12 13.89
N LYS A 206 18.05 -25.62 14.57
CA LYS A 206 17.73 -27.06 14.57
C LYS A 206 17.57 -27.59 13.14
N PRO A 207 18.35 -28.60 12.71
CA PRO A 207 18.39 -29.06 11.32
C PRO A 207 17.18 -29.93 10.92
N ARG A 208 16.08 -29.90 11.69
CA ARG A 208 14.88 -30.67 11.38
C ARG A 208 14.06 -29.96 10.30
N PRO A 209 13.61 -30.67 9.25
CA PRO A 209 12.86 -30.05 8.16
C PRO A 209 11.57 -29.38 8.66
N GLY A 210 10.88 -29.98 9.64
CA GLY A 210 9.67 -29.38 10.23
C GLY A 210 9.92 -28.02 10.88
N ASN A 211 11.04 -27.84 11.57
CA ASN A 211 11.41 -26.57 12.21
C ASN A 211 11.78 -25.51 11.16
N PHE A 212 12.54 -25.91 10.14
CA PHE A 212 12.92 -25.04 9.03
C PHE A 212 11.69 -24.53 8.26
N PHE A 213 10.82 -25.43 7.80
CA PHE A 213 9.65 -25.03 7.03
C PHE A 213 8.62 -24.25 7.85
N SER A 214 8.45 -24.59 9.13
CA SER A 214 7.59 -23.82 10.04
C SER A 214 8.14 -22.39 10.22
N GLY A 215 9.43 -22.24 10.54
CA GLY A 215 10.07 -20.94 10.69
C GLY A 215 10.03 -20.11 9.40
N LEU A 216 10.30 -20.74 8.25
CA LEU A 216 10.20 -20.09 6.94
C LEU A 216 8.77 -19.62 6.66
N PHE A 217 7.77 -20.47 6.89
CA PHE A 217 6.36 -20.10 6.72
C PHE A 217 5.97 -18.91 7.59
N ILE A 218 6.37 -18.91 8.87
CA ILE A 218 6.10 -17.80 9.80
C ILE A 218 6.79 -16.52 9.33
N ASN A 219 8.04 -16.61 8.88
CA ASN A 219 8.77 -15.46 8.35
C ASN A 219 8.10 -14.87 7.09
N LEU A 220 7.69 -15.72 6.15
CA LEU A 220 6.96 -15.28 4.96
C LEU A 220 5.59 -14.71 5.32
N PHE A 221 4.91 -15.28 6.30
CA PHE A 221 3.63 -14.78 6.77
C PHE A 221 3.76 -13.40 7.42
N ASN A 222 4.80 -13.18 8.22
CA ASN A 222 5.15 -11.87 8.78
C ASN A 222 5.29 -10.81 7.69
N VAL A 223 6.00 -11.13 6.61
CA VAL A 223 6.18 -10.23 5.46
C VAL A 223 4.83 -9.77 4.90
N LEU A 224 3.90 -10.71 4.69
CA LEU A 224 2.57 -10.40 4.14
C LEU A 224 1.70 -9.54 5.08
N VAL A 225 1.73 -9.84 6.38
CA VAL A 225 0.96 -9.10 7.39
C VAL A 225 1.50 -7.68 7.53
N SER A 226 2.83 -7.54 7.61
CA SER A 226 3.51 -6.26 7.75
C SER A 226 3.39 -5.39 6.50
N GLN A 227 3.48 -5.98 5.31
CA GLN A 227 3.14 -5.32 4.04
C GLN A 227 1.68 -4.84 4.06
N GLY A 228 0.76 -5.67 4.56
CA GLY A 228 -0.65 -5.31 4.70
C GLY A 228 -0.87 -4.07 5.57
N LEU A 229 -0.22 -4.01 6.73
CA LEU A 229 -0.26 -2.84 7.61
C LEU A 229 0.29 -1.59 6.91
N GLY A 230 1.42 -1.72 6.21
CA GLY A 230 2.03 -0.62 5.47
C GLY A 230 1.10 -0.08 4.37
N LEU A 231 0.48 -0.97 3.60
CA LEU A 231 -0.52 -0.60 2.59
C LEU A 231 -1.73 0.09 3.21
N ALA A 232 -2.22 -0.38 4.36
CA ALA A 232 -3.33 0.25 5.06
C ALA A 232 -2.99 1.67 5.51
N LEU A 233 -1.81 1.85 6.10
CA LEU A 233 -1.34 3.14 6.58
C LEU A 233 -1.13 4.13 5.43
N GLY A 234 -0.45 3.70 4.37
CA GLY A 234 -0.24 4.49 3.15
C GLY A 234 -1.57 4.87 2.49
N ALA A 235 -2.55 3.97 2.48
CA ALA A 235 -3.87 4.22 1.92
C ALA A 235 -4.70 5.23 2.73
N VAL A 236 -4.58 5.23 4.05
CA VAL A 236 -5.35 6.10 4.94
C VAL A 236 -4.79 7.52 4.97
N ILE A 237 -3.46 7.66 5.01
CA ILE A 237 -2.81 8.97 5.21
C ILE A 237 -2.67 9.73 3.90
N MET A 238 -2.35 9.05 2.79
CA MET A 238 -2.24 9.66 1.45
C MET A 238 -1.27 10.86 1.36
N ASP A 239 -0.34 10.93 2.31
CA ASP A 239 0.77 11.88 2.42
C ASP A 239 2.03 11.12 2.85
N GLN A 240 3.13 11.34 2.14
CA GLN A 240 4.33 10.52 2.31
C GLN A 240 5.04 10.80 3.64
N GLU A 241 5.24 12.07 3.99
CA GLU A 241 5.96 12.46 5.22
C GLU A 241 5.19 12.02 6.47
N SER A 242 3.89 12.32 6.51
CA SER A 242 3.02 11.94 7.63
C SER A 242 2.95 10.42 7.80
N ALA A 243 2.92 9.67 6.70
CA ALA A 243 2.85 8.21 6.76
C ALA A 243 4.15 7.57 7.27
N ILE A 244 5.32 8.14 6.94
CA ILE A 244 6.59 7.73 7.53
C ILE A 244 6.59 7.99 9.02
N THR A 245 6.26 9.22 9.45
CA THR A 245 6.32 9.61 10.86
C THR A 245 5.40 8.74 11.71
N LEU A 246 4.17 8.49 11.26
CA LEU A 246 3.27 7.62 12.01
C LEU A 246 3.72 6.15 11.94
N GLY A 247 4.25 5.72 10.79
CA GLY A 247 4.74 4.37 10.60
C GLY A 247 5.93 4.02 11.49
N THR A 248 6.91 4.92 11.63
CA THR A 248 8.05 4.72 12.54
C THR A 248 7.60 4.63 13.98
N VAL A 249 6.62 5.43 14.41
CA VAL A 249 6.04 5.34 15.77
C VAL A 249 5.36 3.99 15.98
N ILE A 250 4.52 3.53 15.05
CA ILE A 250 3.84 2.23 15.16
C ILE A 250 4.85 1.07 15.22
N MET A 251 5.84 1.06 14.33
CA MET A 251 6.85 0.00 14.32
C MET A 251 7.74 0.04 15.57
N MET A 252 8.06 1.22 16.10
CA MET A 252 8.77 1.35 17.38
C MET A 252 7.93 0.81 18.55
N LEU A 253 6.62 1.05 18.56
CA LEU A 253 5.73 0.46 19.56
C LEU A 253 5.69 -1.06 19.47
N PHE A 254 5.73 -1.63 18.26
CA PHE A 254 5.76 -3.09 18.06
C PHE A 254 7.10 -3.69 18.48
N LEU A 255 8.21 -3.02 18.17
CA LEU A 255 9.56 -3.38 18.61
C LEU A 255 9.62 -3.46 20.13
N LEU A 256 9.18 -2.42 20.84
CA LEU A 256 9.24 -2.39 22.31
C LEU A 256 8.20 -3.32 22.95
N GLY A 257 7.03 -3.47 22.31
CA GLY A 257 5.91 -4.27 22.78
C GLY A 257 5.95 -5.76 22.40
N SER A 258 6.99 -6.22 21.71
CA SER A 258 7.18 -7.60 21.24
C SER A 258 7.41 -8.62 22.37
N GLY A 259 7.82 -8.14 23.56
CA GLY A 259 8.15 -8.96 24.74
C GLY A 259 9.61 -9.41 24.82
N TYR A 260 10.45 -9.04 23.84
CA TYR A 260 11.91 -9.25 23.90
C TYR A 260 12.59 -8.20 24.79
N PHE A 261 12.40 -6.90 24.52
CA PHE A 261 13.03 -5.81 25.27
C PHE A 261 12.36 -5.54 26.62
N VAL A 262 11.03 -5.54 26.66
CA VAL A 262 10.25 -5.24 27.87
C VAL A 262 9.52 -6.49 28.32
N GLN A 263 10.00 -7.10 29.40
CA GLN A 263 9.42 -8.31 29.98
C GLN A 263 8.33 -8.01 31.01
N HIS A 264 8.48 -6.92 31.78
CA HIS A 264 7.55 -6.53 32.85
C HIS A 264 6.71 -5.33 32.41
N VAL A 265 5.71 -5.58 31.57
CA VAL A 265 4.81 -4.54 31.05
C VAL A 265 3.74 -4.18 32.11
N PRO A 266 3.60 -2.90 32.51
CA PRO A 266 2.55 -2.47 33.43
C PRO A 266 1.14 -2.83 32.94
N LYS A 267 0.24 -3.18 33.86
CA LYS A 267 -1.12 -3.65 33.53
C LYS A 267 -1.91 -2.68 32.63
N PHE A 268 -1.73 -1.37 32.81
CA PHE A 268 -2.45 -0.35 32.04
C PHE A 268 -2.08 -0.31 30.54
N ILE A 269 -0.86 -0.70 30.16
CA ILE A 269 -0.38 -0.71 28.76
C ILE A 269 -0.26 -2.12 28.19
N SER A 270 -0.59 -3.16 28.98
CA SER A 270 -0.47 -4.56 28.57
C SER A 270 -1.33 -4.93 27.35
N TRP A 271 -2.33 -4.11 26.99
CA TRP A 271 -3.16 -4.34 25.80
C TRP A 271 -2.38 -4.20 24.48
N ILE A 272 -1.28 -3.44 24.45
CA ILE A 272 -0.50 -3.17 23.23
C ILE A 272 0.04 -4.45 22.60
N LYS A 273 0.31 -5.44 23.44
CA LYS A 273 0.79 -6.77 23.08
C LYS A 273 -0.18 -7.44 22.10
N TYR A 274 -1.49 -7.32 22.33
CA TYR A 274 -2.51 -7.94 21.48
C TYR A 274 -2.63 -7.32 20.08
N ILE A 275 -2.11 -6.11 19.89
CA ILE A 275 -2.12 -5.39 18.60
C ILE A 275 -0.77 -5.59 17.86
N SER A 276 0.30 -5.92 18.58
CA SER A 276 1.64 -6.06 18.02
C SER A 276 1.77 -7.28 17.13
N ILE A 277 2.02 -7.05 15.84
CA ILE A 277 2.36 -8.10 14.86
C ILE A 277 3.64 -8.81 15.31
N SER A 278 4.66 -8.04 15.72
CA SER A 278 5.96 -8.56 16.15
C SER A 278 5.84 -9.54 17.32
N GLN A 279 4.94 -9.29 18.29
CA GLN A 279 4.75 -10.23 19.40
C GLN A 279 4.27 -11.60 18.92
N TYR A 280 3.23 -11.65 18.06
CA TYR A 280 2.70 -12.92 17.58
C TYR A 280 3.71 -13.66 16.70
N VAL A 281 4.43 -12.94 15.83
CA VAL A 281 5.45 -13.52 14.95
C VAL A 281 6.61 -14.08 15.77
N TYR A 282 7.13 -13.29 16.72
CA TYR A 282 8.22 -13.71 17.58
C TYR A 282 7.84 -14.94 18.42
N LYS A 283 6.62 -14.98 18.97
CA LYS A 283 6.06 -16.16 19.65
C LYS A 283 6.01 -17.40 18.76
N LEU A 284 5.56 -17.25 17.52
CA LEU A 284 5.51 -18.35 16.55
C LEU A 284 6.91 -18.83 16.17
N LEU A 285 7.86 -17.92 15.95
CA LEU A 285 9.25 -18.26 15.62
C LEU A 285 9.92 -19.03 16.76
N LEU A 286 9.76 -18.58 18.01
CA LEU A 286 10.20 -19.33 19.20
C LEU A 286 9.56 -20.72 19.23
N GLY A 287 8.25 -20.79 19.02
CA GLY A 287 7.50 -22.04 18.97
C GLY A 287 7.88 -23.00 17.83
N SER A 288 8.46 -22.48 16.75
CA SER A 288 8.98 -23.27 15.63
C SER A 288 10.31 -23.94 15.97
N GLN A 289 11.11 -23.33 16.86
CA GLN A 289 12.41 -23.84 17.26
C GLN A 289 12.35 -24.65 18.55
N TYR A 290 11.63 -24.18 19.55
CA TYR A 290 11.60 -24.76 20.89
C TYR A 290 10.27 -25.41 21.21
N LYS A 291 10.33 -26.52 21.96
CA LYS A 291 9.16 -27.24 22.48
C LYS A 291 9.17 -27.23 24.01
N PRO A 292 8.00 -27.36 24.65
CA PRO A 292 7.92 -27.54 26.11
C PRO A 292 8.78 -28.74 26.55
N GLY A 293 9.51 -28.58 27.64
CA GLY A 293 10.38 -29.62 28.21
C GLY A 293 11.79 -29.75 27.60
N GLU A 294 12.17 -28.92 26.63
CA GLU A 294 13.56 -28.87 26.17
C GLU A 294 14.47 -28.14 27.16
N THR A 295 15.71 -28.61 27.28
CA THR A 295 16.71 -28.07 28.22
C THR A 295 17.89 -27.43 27.51
N TYR A 296 18.52 -26.44 28.15
CA TYR A 296 19.78 -25.83 27.73
C TYR A 296 20.76 -25.78 28.92
N PRO A 297 22.08 -25.80 28.68
CA PRO A 297 23.05 -25.69 29.77
C PRO A 297 23.07 -24.24 30.28
N CYS A 298 22.70 -24.04 31.55
CA CYS A 298 22.61 -22.72 32.18
C CYS A 298 23.73 -22.45 33.19
N GLY A 299 24.58 -23.45 33.46
CA GLY A 299 25.72 -23.36 34.36
C GLY A 299 26.61 -24.60 34.25
N THR A 300 27.71 -24.64 35.00
CA THR A 300 28.58 -25.82 35.07
C THR A 300 27.82 -26.99 35.68
N ASN A 301 27.47 -27.98 34.84
CA ASN A 301 26.65 -29.15 35.17
C ASN A 301 25.18 -28.85 35.55
N GLU A 302 24.65 -27.67 35.21
CA GLU A 302 23.24 -27.35 35.43
C GLU A 302 22.50 -27.24 34.10
N THR A 303 21.36 -27.93 34.01
CA THR A 303 20.45 -27.85 32.85
C THR A 303 19.18 -27.14 33.28
N CYS A 304 18.86 -26.04 32.61
CA CYS A 304 17.63 -25.29 32.80
C CYS A 304 16.64 -25.59 31.68
N LEU A 305 15.35 -25.41 31.96
CA LEU A 305 14.31 -25.54 30.95
C LEU A 305 14.26 -24.28 30.07
N VAL A 306 14.14 -24.48 28.75
CA VAL A 306 14.05 -23.37 27.78
C VAL A 306 12.82 -22.49 28.04
N GLU A 307 11.72 -23.07 28.52
CA GLU A 307 10.50 -22.34 28.88
C GLU A 307 10.67 -21.37 30.06
N ASP A 308 11.66 -21.61 30.92
CA ASP A 308 11.97 -20.72 32.04
C ASP A 308 12.85 -19.53 31.64
N PHE A 309 13.39 -19.53 30.41
CA PHE A 309 14.16 -18.41 29.91
C PHE A 309 13.30 -17.13 29.91
N PRO A 310 13.76 -16.00 30.49
CA PRO A 310 12.89 -14.84 30.76
C PRO A 310 12.07 -14.34 29.56
N SER A 311 12.67 -14.29 28.37
CA SER A 311 12.00 -13.85 27.14
C SER A 311 11.00 -14.86 26.58
N ILE A 312 11.16 -16.15 26.88
CA ILE A 312 10.26 -17.23 26.46
C ILE A 312 9.12 -17.37 27.46
N LYS A 313 9.43 -17.25 28.76
CA LYS A 313 8.48 -17.32 29.87
C LYS A 313 7.39 -16.24 29.80
N THR A 314 7.75 -15.02 29.42
CA THR A 314 6.81 -13.91 29.28
C THR A 314 5.85 -14.09 28.10
N LEU A 315 6.29 -14.70 27.00
CA LEU A 315 5.45 -14.96 25.83
C LEU A 315 4.63 -16.25 25.95
N GLY A 316 5.22 -17.26 26.58
CA GLY A 316 4.73 -18.63 26.62
C GLY A 316 4.86 -19.34 25.26
N LEU A 317 5.24 -20.62 25.29
CA LEU A 317 5.29 -21.47 24.09
C LEU A 317 3.92 -22.03 23.67
N ASP A 318 2.91 -21.90 24.54
CA ASP A 318 1.55 -22.38 24.31
C ASP A 318 0.72 -21.46 23.41
N GLY A 319 -0.29 -22.02 22.74
CA GLY A 319 -1.28 -21.24 22.00
C GLY A 319 -0.79 -20.71 20.64
N GLN A 320 0.19 -21.38 20.01
CA GLN A 320 0.69 -21.03 18.67
C GLN A 320 -0.44 -20.90 17.63
N ALA A 321 -1.43 -21.79 17.66
CA ALA A 321 -2.58 -21.72 16.77
C ALA A 321 -3.38 -20.41 16.90
N ILE A 322 -3.54 -19.89 18.13
CA ILE A 322 -4.24 -18.63 18.39
C ILE A 322 -3.45 -17.46 17.79
N SER A 323 -2.12 -17.44 17.98
CA SER A 323 -1.25 -16.42 17.37
C SER A 323 -1.33 -16.45 15.84
N LEU A 324 -1.36 -17.64 15.25
CA LEU A 324 -1.45 -17.80 13.79
C LEU A 324 -2.80 -17.28 13.26
N VAL A 325 -3.90 -17.61 13.94
CA VAL A 325 -5.25 -17.11 13.60
C VAL A 325 -5.33 -15.60 13.78
N ALA A 326 -4.75 -15.05 14.85
CA ALA A 326 -4.72 -13.60 15.09
C ALA A 326 -3.99 -12.87 13.95
N LEU A 327 -2.83 -13.36 13.52
CA LEU A 327 -2.10 -12.80 12.36
C LEU A 327 -2.90 -12.92 11.06
N ALA A 328 -3.63 -14.02 10.84
CA ALA A 328 -4.50 -14.16 9.67
C ALA A 328 -5.65 -13.15 9.67
N ILE A 329 -6.28 -12.92 10.84
CA ILE A 329 -7.30 -11.89 11.01
C ILE A 329 -6.70 -10.51 10.74
N MET A 330 -5.53 -10.20 11.31
CA MET A 330 -4.83 -8.93 11.07
C MET A 330 -4.54 -8.71 9.59
N LEU A 331 -4.04 -9.72 8.88
CA LEU A 331 -3.80 -9.65 7.44
C LEU A 331 -5.06 -9.24 6.67
N VAL A 332 -6.19 -9.91 6.93
CA VAL A 332 -7.46 -9.60 6.26
C VAL A 332 -7.94 -8.20 6.63
N VAL A 333 -7.89 -7.84 7.90
CA VAL A 333 -8.31 -6.52 8.40
C VAL A 333 -7.49 -5.40 7.76
N TYR A 334 -6.16 -5.52 7.71
CA TYR A 334 -5.32 -4.49 7.09
C TYR A 334 -5.59 -4.35 5.59
N ARG A 335 -5.79 -5.46 4.86
CA ARG A 335 -6.15 -5.41 3.43
C ARG A 335 -7.52 -4.78 3.21
N LEU A 336 -8.50 -5.07 4.08
CA LEU A 336 -9.82 -4.44 4.03
C LEU A 336 -9.73 -2.94 4.31
N ILE A 337 -8.97 -2.52 5.33
CA ILE A 337 -8.75 -1.09 5.63
C ILE A 337 -8.13 -0.38 4.42
N ALA A 338 -7.09 -0.97 3.83
CA ALA A 338 -6.45 -0.41 2.63
C ALA A 338 -7.46 -0.25 1.48
N TYR A 339 -8.26 -1.28 1.20
CA TYR A 339 -9.27 -1.25 0.15
C TYR A 339 -10.37 -0.20 0.41
N LEU A 340 -10.89 -0.13 1.63
CA LEU A 340 -11.91 0.86 2.03
C LEU A 340 -11.37 2.29 1.95
N ALA A 341 -10.11 2.51 2.34
CA ALA A 341 -9.45 3.80 2.24
C ALA A 341 -9.30 4.24 0.78
N LEU A 342 -8.88 3.34 -0.11
CA LEU A 342 -8.79 3.63 -1.55
C LEU A 342 -10.16 3.89 -2.20
N MET A 343 -11.23 3.26 -1.72
CA MET A 343 -12.58 3.54 -2.21
C MET A 343 -12.99 5.00 -1.99
N ARG A 344 -12.52 5.65 -0.92
CA ARG A 344 -12.81 7.08 -0.68
C ARG A 344 -12.30 7.96 -1.81
N ILE A 345 -11.13 7.65 -2.36
CA ILE A 345 -10.51 8.41 -3.46
C ILE A 345 -11.33 8.27 -4.75
N GLY A 346 -11.83 7.06 -5.04
CA GLY A 346 -12.67 6.82 -6.21
C GLY A 346 -14.07 7.44 -6.16
N VAL A 347 -14.55 7.85 -4.98
CA VAL A 347 -15.88 8.46 -4.78
C VAL A 347 -15.84 9.99 -4.86
N ILE A 348 -14.73 10.63 -4.47
CA ILE A 348 -14.59 12.09 -4.48
C ILE A 348 -14.59 12.68 -5.91
N GLY A 349 -14.30 11.87 -6.92
CA GLY A 349 -14.36 12.27 -8.33
C GLY A 349 -15.76 12.20 -8.99
N LYS A 350 -16.85 12.06 -8.21
CA LYS A 350 -18.23 11.98 -8.72
C LYS A 350 -19.08 13.15 -8.30
#